data_AF-A0A537FLJ1-F1
#
_entry.id   AF-A0A537FLJ1-F1
#
_cell.length_a   1.000
_cell.length_b   1.000
_cell.length_c   1.000
_cell.angle_alpha   90.00
_cell.angle_beta   90.00
_cell.angle_gamma   90.00
#
_symmetry.space_group_name_H-M   'P 1'
#
loop_
_entity.id
_entity.type
_entity.pdbx_description
1 polymer ?
#
loop_
_entity_poly.entity_id
_entity_poly.type
_entity_poly.pdbx_seq_one_letter_code
_entity_poly.pdbx_strand_id
1 'polypeptide(L)'
;MSSRPEFAENRAMYSDGWTWHPLTLQALKDHVIHGRVLISSRNGQPSALCILLDEDKVLTMGFVAGGPRDVGKLIRMLRFLMFRKKCGKLRILLPSKSRLVPALQRSGFEKVAKILVYQKFLG
;
A
#
# COMPACT_ATOMS: atom_id res chain seq x y z
N MET A 1 -14.60 -14.81 5.18
CA MET A 1 -13.94 -14.34 3.94
C MET A 1 -14.30 -12.88 3.73
N SER A 2 -13.29 -12.00 3.60
CA SER A 2 -13.50 -10.54 3.52
C SER A 2 -14.25 -10.17 2.23
N SER A 3 -15.38 -9.46 2.36
CA SER A 3 -16.23 -8.98 1.24
C SER A 3 -15.62 -7.80 0.45
N ARG A 4 -14.33 -7.49 0.69
CA ARG A 4 -13.67 -6.33 0.13
C ARG A 4 -12.87 -6.72 -1.13
N PRO A 5 -13.16 -6.13 -2.31
CA PRO A 5 -12.56 -6.53 -3.59
C PRO A 5 -11.04 -6.37 -3.65
N GLU A 6 -10.44 -5.47 -2.85
CA GLU A 6 -9.00 -5.34 -2.69
C GLU A 6 -8.32 -6.60 -2.08
N PHE A 7 -9.10 -7.43 -1.38
CA PHE A 7 -8.66 -8.75 -0.90
C PHE A 7 -9.10 -9.89 -1.83
N ALA A 8 -10.03 -9.63 -2.78
CA ALA A 8 -10.63 -10.67 -3.63
C ALA A 8 -9.97 -10.79 -5.02
N GLU A 9 -9.58 -9.66 -5.66
CA GLU A 9 -9.13 -9.67 -7.06
C GLU A 9 -7.66 -9.23 -7.27
N ASN A 10 -7.01 -8.67 -6.25
CA ASN A 10 -5.54 -8.44 -6.24
C ASN A 10 -4.80 -9.40 -5.31
N ARG A 11 -5.28 -10.66 -5.23
CA ARG A 11 -4.66 -11.83 -4.55
C ARG A 11 -3.98 -11.55 -3.22
N ALA A 12 -4.45 -10.55 -2.46
CA ALA A 12 -3.79 -10.07 -1.25
C ALA A 12 -2.26 -9.99 -1.43
N MET A 13 -1.71 -9.27 -2.41
CA MET A 13 -0.25 -9.16 -2.57
C MET A 13 0.26 -7.81 -2.08
N TYR A 14 1.39 -7.80 -1.37
CA TYR A 14 2.16 -6.60 -1.06
C TYR A 14 3.47 -6.60 -1.84
N SER A 15 3.93 -5.41 -2.23
CA SER A 15 5.22 -5.25 -2.87
C SER A 15 6.31 -5.00 -1.83
N ASP A 16 7.47 -5.62 -2.02
CA ASP A 16 8.74 -5.33 -1.33
C ASP A 16 9.83 -5.10 -2.37
N GLY A 17 10.39 -3.88 -2.41
CA GLY A 17 11.16 -3.41 -3.56
C GLY A 17 10.42 -3.59 -4.89
N TRP A 18 10.89 -4.52 -5.72
CA TRP A 18 10.32 -4.88 -7.03
C TRP A 18 9.55 -6.20 -7.05
N THR A 19 9.46 -6.89 -5.92
CA THR A 19 8.86 -8.24 -5.80
C THR A 19 7.48 -8.17 -5.17
N TRP A 20 6.54 -8.98 -5.68
CA TRP A 20 5.20 -9.11 -5.11
C TRP A 20 5.11 -10.38 -4.26
N HIS A 21 4.64 -10.23 -3.02
CA HIS A 21 4.52 -11.29 -2.04
C HIS A 21 3.06 -11.47 -1.62
N PRO A 22 2.59 -12.71 -1.40
CA PRO A 22 1.31 -12.93 -0.75
C PRO A 22 1.29 -12.33 0.67
N LEU A 23 0.29 -11.52 0.94
CA LEU A 23 -0.05 -10.96 2.24
C LEU A 23 -0.82 -12.02 3.03
N THR A 24 -0.06 -12.93 3.63
CA THR A 24 -0.57 -13.89 4.61
C THR A 24 -0.78 -13.20 5.96
N LEU A 25 -1.53 -13.84 6.86
CA LEU A 25 -1.68 -13.35 8.23
C LEU A 25 -0.34 -13.25 8.96
N GLN A 26 0.58 -14.19 8.71
CA GLN A 26 1.92 -14.17 9.31
C GLN A 26 2.71 -12.96 8.80
N ALA A 27 2.76 -12.77 7.46
CA ALA A 27 3.44 -11.62 6.88
C ALA A 27 2.87 -10.29 7.39
N LEU A 28 1.55 -10.19 7.51
CA LEU A 28 0.92 -9.01 8.09
C LEU A 28 1.33 -8.78 9.55
N LYS A 29 1.33 -9.82 10.38
CA LYS A 29 1.80 -9.74 11.77
C LYS A 29 3.26 -9.30 11.85
N ASP A 30 4.11 -9.85 10.98
CA ASP A 30 5.53 -9.48 10.93
C ASP A 30 5.67 -7.98 10.60
N HIS A 31 4.95 -7.48 9.59
CA HIS A 31 4.96 -6.04 9.29
C HIS A 31 4.42 -5.17 10.44
N VAL A 32 3.41 -5.64 11.18
CA VAL A 32 2.91 -4.93 12.38
C VAL A 32 3.99 -4.85 13.45
N ILE A 33 4.66 -5.97 13.77
CA ILE A 33 5.72 -6.04 14.79
C ILE A 33 6.87 -5.08 14.43
N HIS A 34 7.20 -4.97 13.14
CA HIS A 34 8.25 -4.07 12.66
C HIS A 34 7.78 -2.60 12.48
N GLY A 35 6.56 -2.25 12.90
CA GLY A 35 6.05 -0.88 12.80
C GLY A 35 5.84 -0.39 11.36
N ARG A 36 5.66 -1.33 10.40
CA ARG A 36 5.52 -1.05 8.96
C ARG A 36 4.06 -0.86 8.54
N VAL A 37 3.10 -1.04 9.44
CA VAL A 37 1.68 -0.96 9.13
C VAL A 37 1.09 0.35 9.66
N LEU A 38 0.39 1.08 8.80
CA LEU A 38 -0.49 2.16 9.22
C LEU A 38 -1.95 1.78 8.99
N ILE A 39 -2.79 2.09 9.98
CA ILE A 39 -4.23 1.87 9.93
C ILE A 39 -4.92 3.21 10.10
N SER A 40 -5.92 3.49 9.27
CA SER A 40 -6.88 4.55 9.55
C SER A 40 -8.16 3.96 10.09
N SER A 41 -8.73 4.60 11.10
CA SER A 41 -9.99 4.18 11.71
C SER A 41 -11.14 5.12 11.36
N ARG A 42 -12.35 4.57 11.33
CA ARG A 42 -13.61 5.30 11.22
C ARG A 42 -14.57 4.72 12.25
N ASN A 43 -15.09 5.56 13.14
CA ASN A 43 -15.99 5.14 14.23
C ASN A 43 -15.40 4.01 15.10
N GLY A 44 -14.11 4.11 15.43
CA GLY A 44 -13.40 3.09 16.23
C GLY A 44 -13.04 1.81 15.47
N GLN A 45 -13.44 1.65 14.21
CA GLN A 45 -13.19 0.45 13.41
C GLN A 45 -12.13 0.68 12.32
N PRO A 46 -11.24 -0.30 12.04
CA PRO A 46 -10.30 -0.21 10.92
C PRO A 46 -11.02 0.01 9.58
N SER A 47 -10.66 1.09 8.89
CA SER A 47 -11.30 1.54 7.64
C SER A 47 -10.39 1.40 6.42
N ALA A 48 -9.11 1.71 6.58
CA ALA A 48 -8.07 1.48 5.59
C ALA A 48 -6.77 1.07 6.27
N LEU A 49 -5.90 0.40 5.52
CA LEU A 49 -4.58 -0.05 5.99
C LEU A 49 -3.57 0.07 4.84
N CYS A 50 -2.33 0.40 5.17
CA CYS A 50 -1.21 0.28 4.25
C CYS A 50 0.03 -0.34 4.91
N ILE A 51 0.87 -0.96 4.08
CA ILE A 51 2.20 -1.47 4.47
C ILE A 51 3.23 -0.54 3.85
N LEU A 52 4.15 -0.09 4.69
CA LEU A 52 5.22 0.83 4.36
C LEU A 52 6.57 0.14 4.45
N LEU A 53 7.38 0.40 3.45
CA LEU A 53 8.76 -0.04 3.35
C LEU A 53 9.63 1.18 3.16
N ASP A 54 10.81 1.15 3.76
CA ASP A 54 11.73 2.27 3.80
C ASP A 54 13.04 1.81 3.19
N GLU A 55 13.35 2.32 2.00
CA GLU A 55 14.55 1.99 1.24
C GLU A 55 15.18 3.29 0.75
N ASP A 56 16.46 3.54 1.06
CA ASP A 56 17.24 4.65 0.49
C ASP A 56 16.54 6.02 0.47
N LYS A 57 15.92 6.41 1.60
CA LYS A 57 15.14 7.67 1.77
C LYS A 57 13.88 7.76 0.89
N VAL A 58 13.44 6.63 0.33
CA VAL A 58 12.17 6.47 -0.37
C VAL A 58 11.23 5.68 0.52
N LEU A 59 10.10 6.29 0.85
CA LEU A 59 9.01 5.59 1.53
C LEU A 59 8.16 4.91 0.45
N THR A 60 8.08 3.59 0.48
CA THR A 60 7.28 2.80 -0.47
C THR A 60 6.02 2.28 0.23
N MET A 61 4.86 2.63 -0.28
CA MET A 61 3.60 1.99 0.06
C MET A 61 3.45 0.73 -0.81
N GLY A 62 3.88 -0.40 -0.25
CA GLY A 62 3.86 -1.70 -0.90
C GLY A 62 2.48 -2.37 -0.90
N PHE A 63 1.58 -1.93 -0.02
CA PHE A 63 0.19 -2.39 0.02
C PHE A 63 -0.74 -1.27 0.46
N VAL A 64 -1.96 -1.26 -0.07
CA VAL A 64 -3.03 -0.39 0.40
C VAL A 64 -4.39 -1.04 0.20
N ALA A 65 -5.21 -0.98 1.24
CA ALA A 65 -6.59 -1.47 1.28
C ALA A 65 -7.51 -0.42 1.92
N GLY A 66 -8.77 -0.38 1.50
CA GLY A 66 -9.78 0.57 1.99
C GLY A 66 -10.37 1.45 0.90
N GLY A 67 -11.43 2.19 1.27
CA GLY A 67 -12.14 3.08 0.35
C GLY A 67 -11.34 4.35 -0.01
N PRO A 68 -11.59 4.99 -1.16
CA PRO A 68 -10.83 6.15 -1.62
C PRO A 68 -10.73 7.30 -0.61
N ARG A 69 -11.81 7.56 0.16
CA ARG A 69 -11.82 8.60 1.20
C ARG A 69 -10.87 8.27 2.37
N ASP A 70 -10.84 7.02 2.79
CA ASP A 70 -10.00 6.58 3.92
C ASP A 70 -8.53 6.44 3.51
N VAL A 71 -8.28 5.95 2.29
CA VAL A 71 -6.93 5.97 1.68
C VAL A 71 -6.40 7.40 1.54
N GLY A 72 -7.27 8.37 1.20
CA GLY A 72 -6.92 9.79 1.19
C GLY A 72 -6.43 10.30 2.55
N LYS A 73 -6.97 9.78 3.67
CA LYS A 73 -6.46 10.11 5.02
C LYS A 73 -5.08 9.51 5.26
N LEU A 74 -4.87 8.23 4.89
CA LEU A 74 -3.56 7.58 5.00
C LEU A 74 -2.49 8.36 4.23
N ILE A 75 -2.78 8.80 3.01
CA ILE A 75 -1.84 9.60 2.20
C ILE A 75 -1.44 10.90 2.88
N ARG A 76 -2.38 11.60 3.54
CA ARG A 76 -2.06 12.82 4.30
C ARG A 76 -1.15 12.52 5.49
N MET A 77 -1.42 11.43 6.23
CA MET A 77 -0.55 10.98 7.33
C MET A 77 0.86 10.64 6.83
N LEU A 78 0.98 10.10 5.62
CA LEU A 78 2.29 9.75 5.04
C LEU A 78 3.13 10.96 4.69
N ARG A 79 2.54 12.08 4.25
CA ARG A 79 3.30 13.32 4.03
C ARG A 79 3.99 13.77 5.32
N PHE A 80 3.27 13.69 6.44
CA PHE A 80 3.85 13.99 7.75
C PHE A 80 4.93 12.99 8.15
N LEU A 81 4.74 11.70 7.87
CA LEU A 81 5.74 10.67 8.15
C LEU A 81 7.02 10.85 7.31
N MET A 82 6.88 11.19 6.02
CA MET A 82 8.02 11.50 5.15
C MET A 82 8.86 12.64 5.70
N PHE A 83 8.20 13.72 6.16
CA PHE A 83 8.88 14.85 6.78
C PHE A 83 9.66 14.42 8.03
N ARG A 84 9.03 13.65 8.92
CA ARG A 84 9.69 13.15 10.15
C ARG A 84 10.86 12.21 9.86
N LYS A 85 10.74 11.37 8.83
CA LYS A 85 11.78 10.41 8.42
C LYS A 85 12.82 10.98 7.47
N LYS A 86 12.71 12.25 7.07
CA LYS A 86 13.55 12.89 6.04
C LYS A 86 13.56 12.12 4.71
N CYS A 87 12.43 11.49 4.36
CA CYS A 87 12.25 10.82 3.07
C CYS A 87 11.90 11.85 2.00
N GLY A 88 12.65 11.87 0.90
CA GLY A 88 12.43 12.82 -0.21
C GLY A 88 11.33 12.39 -1.17
N LYS A 89 10.92 11.12 -1.14
CA LYS A 89 9.99 10.54 -2.12
C LYS A 89 9.05 9.52 -1.47
N LEU A 90 7.79 9.55 -1.90
CA LEU A 90 6.81 8.51 -1.63
C LEU A 90 6.49 7.78 -2.94
N ARG A 91 6.74 6.47 -2.95
CA ARG A 91 6.37 5.56 -4.03
C ARG A 91 5.14 4.78 -3.60
N ILE A 92 4.18 4.59 -4.50
CA ILE A 92 3.03 3.72 -4.25
C ILE A 92 2.97 2.70 -5.38
N LEU A 93 2.96 1.42 -5.02
CA LEU A 93 2.89 0.32 -5.96
C LEU A 93 1.48 -0.25 -5.95
N LEU A 94 0.80 -0.14 -7.08
CA LEU A 94 -0.57 -0.56 -7.26
C LEU A 94 -0.80 -1.08 -8.68
N PRO A 95 -1.69 -2.07 -8.85
CA PRO A 95 -2.15 -2.50 -10.16
C PRO A 95 -2.74 -1.33 -10.95
N SER A 96 -2.46 -1.29 -12.25
CA SER A 96 -2.87 -0.21 -13.15
C SER A 96 -4.39 0.01 -13.21
N LYS A 97 -5.18 -1.04 -12.95
CA LYS A 97 -6.65 -1.00 -12.90
C LYS A 97 -7.22 -0.74 -11.49
N SER A 98 -6.37 -0.44 -10.50
CA SER A 98 -6.82 -0.17 -9.14
C SER A 98 -7.78 1.03 -9.11
N ARG A 99 -8.92 0.87 -8.41
CA ARG A 99 -9.88 1.96 -8.17
C ARG A 99 -9.28 3.14 -7.39
N LEU A 100 -8.08 2.97 -6.84
CA LEU A 100 -7.34 4.02 -6.13
C LEU A 100 -6.57 4.95 -7.07
N VAL A 101 -6.31 4.55 -8.33
CA VAL A 101 -5.55 5.37 -9.31
C VAL A 101 -6.12 6.81 -9.43
N PRO A 102 -7.43 7.02 -9.63
CA PRO A 102 -7.98 8.37 -9.74
C PRO A 102 -7.90 9.18 -8.44
N ALA A 103 -7.86 8.53 -7.28
CA ALA A 103 -7.69 9.20 -6.00
C ALA A 103 -6.24 9.66 -5.79
N LEU A 104 -5.27 8.87 -6.27
CA LEU A 104 -3.84 9.21 -6.23
C LEU A 104 -3.51 10.36 -7.18
N GLN A 105 -4.01 10.32 -8.42
CA GLN A 105 -3.82 11.41 -9.39
C GLN A 105 -4.33 12.74 -8.84
N ARG A 106 -5.54 12.77 -8.26
CA ARG A 106 -6.09 13.96 -7.59
C ARG A 106 -5.29 14.42 -6.38
N SER A 107 -4.47 13.54 -5.81
CA SER A 107 -3.60 13.85 -4.67
C SER A 107 -2.20 14.31 -5.08
N GLY A 108 -1.96 14.51 -6.39
CA GLY A 108 -0.70 15.00 -6.95
C GLY A 108 0.31 13.90 -7.28
N PHE A 109 -0.09 12.62 -7.30
CA PHE A 109 0.81 11.54 -7.71
C PHE A 109 0.88 11.44 -9.22
N GLU A 110 2.11 11.43 -9.73
CA GLU A 110 2.39 11.18 -11.14
C GLU A 110 2.68 9.70 -11.38
N LYS A 111 2.16 9.18 -12.50
CA LYS A 111 2.42 7.80 -12.92
C LYS A 111 3.81 7.74 -13.53
N VAL A 112 4.78 7.27 -12.74
CA VAL A 112 6.19 7.14 -13.16
C VAL A 112 6.55 5.78 -13.78
N ALA A 113 5.71 4.74 -13.63
CA ALA A 113 5.98 3.41 -14.20
C ALA A 113 4.69 2.63 -14.53
N LYS A 114 4.82 1.59 -15.36
CA LYS A 114 3.71 0.77 -15.88
C LYS A 114 3.40 -0.51 -15.09
N ILE A 115 4.13 -0.84 -14.02
CA ILE A 115 4.44 -2.25 -13.73
C ILE A 115 3.28 -3.09 -13.16
N LEU A 116 3.01 -4.18 -13.90
CA LEU A 116 2.46 -5.48 -13.49
C LEU A 116 3.46 -6.52 -14.01
N VAL A 117 4.00 -7.41 -13.17
CA VAL A 117 4.68 -8.62 -13.67
C VAL A 117 4.29 -9.83 -12.82
N TYR A 118 3.73 -10.83 -13.48
CA TYR A 118 3.47 -12.17 -12.97
C TYR A 118 4.59 -13.10 -13.47
N GLN A 119 5.08 -14.01 -12.63
CA GLN A 119 5.80 -15.21 -13.08
C GLN A 119 5.23 -16.45 -12.40
N LYS A 120 4.98 -17.49 -13.21
CA LYS A 120 4.58 -18.84 -12.80
C LYS A 120 5.75 -19.77 -13.12
N PHE A 121 6.25 -20.49 -12.13
CA PHE A 121 7.18 -21.60 -12.36
C PHE A 121 6.38 -22.90 -12.40
N LEU A 122 6.62 -23.70 -13.43
CA LEU A 122 6.09 -25.06 -13.55
C LEU A 122 7.04 -25.99 -12.79
N GLY A 123 6.55 -26.56 -11.70
CA GLY A 123 6.94 -27.88 -11.26
C GLY A 123 5.84 -28.84 -11.69
#